data_AF-A0A6H9H9B1-F1
#
_entry.id   AF-A0A6H9H9B1-F1
#
_cell.length_a   1.000
_cell.length_b   1.000
_cell.length_c   1.000
_cell.angle_alpha   90.00
_cell.angle_beta   90.00
_cell.angle_gamma   90.00
#
_symmetry.space_group_name_H-M   'P 1'
#
loop_
_entity.id
_entity.type
_entity.pdbx_description
1 polymer ?
#
loop_
_entity_poly.entity_id
_entity_poly.type
_entity_poly.pdbx_seq_one_letter_code
_entity_poly.pdbx_strand_id
1 'polypeptide(L)'
;MALFKRSGYWKDVNPVGMIADFREVWKQAGSNRWRIAAVSAACTFSVFYLMSTQEARGPHPPPKITYISVLPAHRTDEEILASNIENQKRKEAWAAEQARRDKEVRDIYKTIGRYSGMDVDKIAREAEVEEAARKKAEMERIGQPRLPEGRSLPQIDQVPPPTAQ
;
A
#
# COMPACT_ATOMS: atom_id res chain seq x y z
N MET A 1 27.94 -52.02 -16.77
CA MET A 1 27.06 -51.11 -16.00
C MET A 1 27.60 -49.68 -16.14
N ALA A 2 26.88 -48.79 -16.81
CA ALA A 2 27.24 -47.38 -16.90
C ALA A 2 26.38 -46.59 -15.90
N LEU A 3 26.98 -46.15 -14.80
CA LEU A 3 26.27 -45.63 -13.62
C LEU A 3 25.79 -44.16 -13.71
N PHE A 4 25.92 -43.49 -14.87
CA PHE A 4 25.39 -42.14 -15.03
C PHE A 4 24.78 -41.95 -16.42
N LYS A 5 23.45 -41.87 -16.48
CA LYS A 5 22.71 -41.48 -17.68
C LYS A 5 22.87 -39.96 -17.83
N ARG A 6 23.73 -39.49 -18.75
CA ARG A 6 23.86 -38.05 -19.06
C ARG A 6 22.49 -37.52 -19.49
N SER A 7 21.91 -36.58 -18.74
CA SER A 7 20.62 -35.97 -19.03
C SER A 7 20.80 -34.53 -19.56
N GLY A 8 19.87 -34.09 -20.44
CA GLY A 8 19.81 -32.72 -20.95
C GLY A 8 21.04 -32.24 -21.72
N TYR A 9 21.32 -30.92 -21.62
CA TYR A 9 22.44 -30.18 -22.24
C TYR A 9 23.83 -30.85 -22.11
N TRP A 10 24.03 -31.76 -21.15
CA TRP A 10 25.29 -32.44 -20.88
C TRP A 10 25.55 -33.68 -21.74
N LYS A 11 24.61 -34.07 -22.61
CA LYS A 11 24.80 -35.17 -23.56
C LYS A 11 25.83 -34.84 -24.64
N ASP A 12 25.82 -33.59 -25.12
CA ASP A 12 26.69 -33.12 -26.20
C ASP A 12 27.98 -32.46 -25.67
N VAL A 13 28.08 -32.27 -24.35
CA VAL A 13 29.28 -31.73 -23.71
C VAL A 13 30.28 -32.86 -23.47
N ASN A 14 31.43 -32.77 -24.15
CA ASN A 14 32.59 -33.62 -23.88
C ASN A 14 33.59 -32.86 -22.98
N PRO A 15 33.54 -33.03 -21.64
CA PRO A 15 34.41 -32.29 -20.72
C PRO A 15 35.90 -32.58 -20.95
N VAL A 16 36.23 -33.79 -21.41
CA VAL A 16 37.62 -34.16 -21.75
C VAL A 16 38.07 -33.43 -23.02
N GLY A 17 37.18 -33.31 -24.01
CA GLY A 17 37.43 -32.55 -25.23
C GLY A 17 37.62 -31.05 -24.97
N MET A 18 36.83 -30.46 -24.07
CA MET A 18 36.97 -29.04 -23.70
C MET A 18 38.32 -28.74 -23.05
N ILE A 19 38.83 -29.62 -22.19
CA ILE A 19 40.14 -29.44 -21.55
C ILE A 19 41.27 -29.61 -22.59
N ALA A 20 41.12 -30.55 -23.52
CA ALA A 20 42.09 -30.75 -24.60
C ALA A 20 42.17 -29.53 -25.53
N ASP A 21 41.01 -28.98 -25.90
CA ASP A 21 40.90 -27.77 -26.73
C ASP A 21 41.49 -26.54 -26.02
N PHE A 22 41.15 -26.34 -24.73
CA PHE A 22 41.76 -25.29 -23.91
C PHE A 22 43.29 -25.43 -23.82
N ARG A 23 43.81 -26.65 -23.65
CA ARG A 23 45.26 -26.91 -23.63
C ARG A 23 45.92 -26.56 -24.96
N GLU A 24 45.25 -26.83 -26.07
CA GLU A 24 45.76 -26.53 -27.40
C GLU A 24 45.81 -25.01 -27.64
N VAL A 25 44.72 -24.30 -27.36
CA VAL A 25 44.66 -22.82 -27.40
C VAL A 25 45.71 -22.20 -26.47
N TRP A 26 45.92 -22.75 -25.28
CA TRP A 26 46.92 -22.27 -24.32
C TRP A 26 48.36 -22.41 -24.83
N LYS A 27 48.65 -23.46 -25.60
CA LYS A 27 49.94 -23.61 -26.28
C LYS A 27 50.09 -22.59 -27.43
N GLN A 28 49.02 -22.39 -28.20
CA GLN A 28 48.99 -21.46 -29.35
C GLN A 28 49.10 -19.98 -28.94
N ALA A 29 48.71 -19.61 -27.72
CA ALA A 29 48.79 -18.25 -27.17
C ALA A 29 50.23 -17.67 -27.04
N GLY A 30 51.27 -18.43 -27.41
CA GLY A 30 52.63 -17.93 -27.53
C GLY A 30 53.32 -17.61 -26.19
N SER A 31 54.42 -16.86 -26.25
CA SER A 31 55.27 -16.55 -25.09
C SER A 31 54.60 -15.63 -24.06
N ASN A 32 53.65 -14.79 -24.49
CA ASN A 32 52.97 -13.82 -23.64
C ASN A 32 51.74 -14.36 -22.89
N ARG A 33 51.41 -15.66 -23.03
CA ARG A 33 50.23 -16.30 -22.42
C ARG A 33 50.06 -16.01 -20.93
N TRP A 34 51.15 -16.02 -20.16
CA TRP A 34 51.12 -15.72 -18.73
C TRP A 34 50.85 -14.26 -18.41
N ARG A 35 51.30 -13.33 -19.26
CA ARG A 35 51.06 -11.88 -19.09
C ARG A 35 49.58 -11.58 -19.34
N ILE A 36 49.03 -12.12 -20.42
CA ILE A 36 47.62 -11.96 -20.78
C ILE A 36 46.74 -12.59 -19.69
N ALA A 37 47.06 -13.81 -19.25
CA ALA A 37 46.31 -14.47 -18.17
C ALA A 37 46.37 -13.67 -16.86
N ALA A 38 47.52 -13.13 -16.49
CA ALA A 38 47.67 -12.31 -15.29
C ALA A 38 46.84 -11.01 -15.37
N VAL A 39 46.84 -10.33 -16.51
CA VAL A 39 46.03 -9.11 -16.71
C VAL A 39 44.53 -9.42 -16.65
N SER A 40 44.08 -10.46 -17.36
CA SER A 40 42.67 -10.88 -17.34
C SER A 40 42.22 -11.30 -15.94
N ALA A 41 43.07 -12.03 -15.20
CA ALA A 41 42.79 -12.39 -13.82
C ALA A 41 42.72 -11.14 -12.94
N ALA A 42 43.67 -10.22 -13.06
CA ALA A 42 43.69 -8.97 -12.29
C ALA A 42 42.43 -8.12 -12.52
N CYS A 43 41.98 -7.98 -13.77
CA CYS A 43 40.72 -7.30 -14.10
C CYS A 43 39.50 -7.98 -13.48
N THR A 44 39.46 -9.31 -13.45
CA THR A 44 38.33 -10.04 -12.86
C THR A 44 38.33 -9.91 -11.35
N PHE A 45 39.48 -10.17 -10.72
CA PHE A 45 39.63 -10.09 -9.26
C PHE A 45 39.44 -8.68 -8.73
N SER A 46 39.82 -7.63 -9.47
CA SER A 46 39.62 -6.25 -9.02
C SER A 46 38.14 -5.90 -8.88
N VAL A 47 37.30 -6.35 -9.81
CA VAL A 47 35.84 -6.16 -9.74
C VAL A 47 35.25 -6.88 -8.52
N PHE A 48 35.60 -8.16 -8.33
CA PHE A 48 35.12 -8.92 -7.17
C PHE A 48 35.63 -8.38 -5.84
N TYR A 49 36.88 -7.91 -5.80
CA TYR A 49 37.45 -7.27 -4.61
C TYR A 49 36.68 -6.00 -4.25
N LEU A 50 36.46 -5.11 -5.22
CA LEU A 50 35.69 -3.88 -5.00
C LEU A 50 34.26 -4.19 -4.55
N MET A 51 33.63 -5.20 -5.13
CA MET A 51 32.28 -5.64 -4.72
C MET A 51 32.27 -6.19 -3.30
N SER A 52 33.31 -6.93 -2.89
CA SER A 52 33.43 -7.47 -1.54
C SER A 52 33.67 -6.40 -0.47
N THR A 53 34.24 -5.25 -0.84
CA THR A 53 34.43 -4.12 0.10
C THR A 53 33.16 -3.30 0.33
N GLN A 54 32.12 -3.51 -0.47
CA GLN A 54 30.86 -2.80 -0.30
C GLN A 54 30.03 -3.51 0.78
N GLU A 55 29.93 -2.88 1.95
CA GLU A 55 28.99 -3.31 2.98
C GLU A 55 27.55 -3.05 2.50
N ALA A 56 26.85 -4.10 2.10
CA ALA A 56 25.40 -4.06 2.00
C ALA A 56 24.85 -3.96 3.43
N ARG A 57 24.53 -2.75 3.89
CA ARG A 57 23.76 -2.57 5.13
C ARG A 57 22.43 -3.30 4.95
N GLY A 58 22.24 -4.38 5.71
CA GLY A 58 20.96 -5.05 5.80
C GLY A 58 19.86 -4.04 6.16
N PRO A 59 18.62 -4.25 5.72
CA PRO A 59 17.51 -3.38 6.07
C PRO A 59 17.47 -3.20 7.60
N HIS A 60 17.36 -1.95 8.05
CA HIS A 60 17.31 -1.64 9.48
C HIS A 60 16.22 -2.49 10.15
N PRO A 61 16.48 -3.09 11.33
CA PRO A 61 15.46 -3.83 12.04
C PRO A 61 14.27 -2.89 12.32
N PRO A 62 13.03 -3.36 12.18
CA PRO A 62 11.86 -2.53 12.38
C PRO A 62 11.87 -1.95 13.81
N PRO A 63 11.35 -0.72 13.99
CA PRO A 63 11.33 -0.08 15.30
C PRO A 63 10.48 -0.90 16.28
N LYS A 64 10.91 -0.94 17.55
CA LYS A 64 10.11 -1.51 18.64
C LYS A 64 9.01 -0.51 18.99
N ILE A 65 7.75 -0.88 18.76
CA ILE A 65 6.58 -0.05 19.09
C ILE A 65 6.10 -0.42 20.49
N THR A 66 6.13 0.53 21.43
CA THR A 66 5.49 0.39 22.75
C THR A 66 4.14 1.10 22.72
N TYR A 67 3.06 0.35 22.81
CA TYR A 67 1.71 0.92 22.92
C TYR A 67 1.45 1.39 24.36
N ILE A 68 1.12 2.66 24.52
CA ILE A 68 0.63 3.21 25.79
C ILE A 68 -0.90 3.21 25.69
N SER A 69 -1.54 2.24 26.36
CA SER A 69 -3.01 2.20 26.41
C SER A 69 -3.52 3.25 27.39
N VAL A 70 -4.45 4.10 26.95
CA VAL A 70 -5.21 5.01 27.83
C VAL A 70 -6.39 4.32 28.51
N LEU A 71 -6.67 3.07 28.12
CA LEU A 71 -7.78 2.27 28.63
C LEU A 71 -7.24 1.17 29.56
N PRO A 72 -7.93 0.87 30.68
CA PRO A 72 -7.51 -0.19 31.58
C PRO A 72 -7.46 -1.54 30.86
N ALA A 73 -6.42 -2.34 31.15
CA ALA A 73 -6.15 -3.60 30.48
C ALA A 73 -7.17 -4.72 30.80
N HIS A 74 -7.95 -4.57 31.86
CA HIS A 74 -8.86 -5.60 32.39
C HIS A 74 -10.31 -5.13 32.49
N ARG A 75 -10.75 -4.23 31.61
CA ARG A 75 -12.17 -3.82 31.57
C ARG A 75 -13.05 -5.00 31.17
N THR A 76 -14.21 -5.11 31.79
CA THR A 76 -15.22 -6.10 31.40
C THR A 76 -15.96 -5.66 30.14
N ASP A 77 -16.61 -6.60 29.46
CA ASP A 77 -17.43 -6.28 28.28
C ASP A 77 -18.58 -5.32 28.62
N GLU A 78 -19.13 -5.41 29.84
CA GLU A 78 -20.17 -4.50 30.35
C GLU A 78 -19.65 -3.06 30.49
N GLU A 79 -18.44 -2.89 31.05
CA GLU A 79 -17.80 -1.58 31.16
C GLU A 79 -17.45 -0.98 29.79
N ILE A 80 -17.05 -1.82 28.84
CA ILE A 80 -16.80 -1.40 27.45
C ILE A 80 -18.09 -0.93 26.80
N LEU A 81 -19.17 -1.69 26.94
CA LEU A 81 -20.47 -1.34 26.36
C LEU A 81 -21.00 -0.03 26.95
N ALA A 82 -20.95 0.12 28.28
CA ALA A 82 -21.36 1.33 28.97
C ALA A 82 -20.58 2.56 28.49
N SER A 83 -19.24 2.44 28.40
CA SER A 83 -18.37 3.52 27.91
C SER A 83 -18.67 3.87 26.45
N ASN A 84 -18.94 2.88 25.60
CA ASN A 84 -19.27 3.10 24.20
C ASN A 84 -20.61 3.84 24.04
N ILE A 85 -21.63 3.45 24.82
CA ILE A 85 -22.95 4.12 24.80
C ILE A 85 -22.81 5.58 25.23
N GLU A 86 -22.07 5.86 26.30
CA GLU A 86 -21.83 7.22 26.78
C GLU A 86 -21.07 8.06 25.73
N ASN A 87 -20.02 7.49 25.14
CA ASN A 87 -19.26 8.15 24.09
C ASN A 87 -20.12 8.43 22.86
N GLN A 88 -21.01 7.50 22.49
CA GLN A 88 -21.93 7.67 21.37
C GLN A 88 -22.92 8.81 21.63
N LYS A 89 -23.52 8.87 22.83
CA LYS A 89 -24.41 9.98 23.23
C LYS A 89 -23.70 11.33 23.16
N ARG A 90 -22.46 11.42 23.66
CA ARG A 90 -21.64 12.64 23.59
C ARG A 90 -21.33 13.04 22.14
N LYS A 91 -20.96 12.06 21.31
CA LYS A 91 -20.68 12.28 19.89
C LYS A 91 -21.92 12.79 19.15
N GLU A 92 -23.08 12.19 19.39
CA GLU A 92 -24.35 12.61 18.79
C GLU A 92 -24.76 14.01 19.25
N ALA A 93 -24.62 14.32 20.54
CA ALA A 93 -24.89 15.66 21.07
C ALA A 93 -23.99 16.73 20.42
N TRP A 94 -22.69 16.45 20.28
CA TRP A 94 -21.76 17.36 19.60
C TRP A 94 -22.06 17.49 18.11
N ALA A 95 -22.41 16.40 17.43
CA ALA A 95 -22.78 16.43 16.02
C ALA A 95 -24.05 17.25 15.80
N ALA A 96 -25.05 17.12 16.68
CA ALA A 96 -26.28 17.92 16.62
C ALA A 96 -26.00 19.41 16.84
N GLU A 97 -25.17 19.75 17.82
CA GLU A 97 -24.76 21.13 18.07
C GLU A 97 -23.99 21.71 16.88
N GLN A 98 -23.03 20.97 16.34
CA GLN A 98 -22.25 21.41 15.17
C GLN A 98 -23.16 21.61 13.96
N ALA A 99 -24.09 20.69 13.69
CA ALA A 99 -25.04 20.81 12.59
C ALA A 99 -25.94 22.06 12.74
N ARG A 100 -26.32 22.41 13.97
CA ARG A 100 -27.04 23.65 14.28
C ARG A 100 -26.20 24.88 13.95
N ARG A 101 -24.94 24.91 14.41
CA ARG A 101 -24.00 26.02 14.14
C ARG A 101 -23.71 26.17 12.66
N ASP A 102 -23.46 25.07 11.97
CA ASP A 102 -23.19 25.08 10.53
C ASP A 102 -24.41 25.58 9.75
N LYS A 103 -25.63 25.23 10.19
CA LYS A 103 -26.86 25.77 9.59
C LYS A 103 -26.95 27.28 9.78
N GLU A 104 -26.75 27.77 11.00
CA GLU A 104 -26.74 29.19 11.32
C GLU A 104 -25.71 29.96 10.49
N VAL A 105 -24.47 29.46 10.42
CA VAL A 105 -23.40 30.04 9.62
C VAL A 105 -23.78 30.08 8.13
N ARG A 106 -24.29 28.98 7.58
CA ARG A 106 -24.76 28.95 6.18
C ARG A 106 -25.85 29.98 5.94
N ASP A 107 -26.83 30.09 6.83
CA ASP A 107 -27.95 31.03 6.67
C ASP A 107 -27.49 32.50 6.74
N ILE A 108 -26.51 32.81 7.58
CA ILE A 108 -25.84 34.12 7.62
C ILE A 108 -25.16 34.42 6.28
N TYR A 109 -24.33 33.49 5.76
CA TYR A 109 -23.65 33.70 4.49
C TYR A 109 -24.60 33.82 3.29
N LYS A 110 -25.68 33.02 3.26
CA LYS A 110 -26.74 33.15 2.26
C LYS A 110 -27.39 34.54 2.32
N THR A 111 -27.63 35.05 3.52
CA THR A 111 -28.20 36.38 3.72
C THR A 111 -27.26 37.46 3.20
N ILE A 112 -25.97 37.42 3.56
CA ILE A 112 -24.95 38.37 3.07
C ILE A 112 -24.83 38.31 1.54
N GLY A 113 -24.83 37.11 0.95
CA GLY A 113 -24.79 36.94 -0.51
C GLY A 113 -25.97 37.58 -1.21
N ARG A 114 -27.19 37.39 -0.68
CA ARG A 114 -28.41 38.03 -1.19
C ARG A 114 -28.32 39.56 -1.14
N TYR A 115 -27.87 40.12 -0.02
CA TYR A 115 -27.66 41.56 0.12
C TYR A 115 -26.58 42.11 -0.82
N SER A 116 -25.59 41.30 -1.17
CA SER A 116 -24.52 41.67 -2.12
C SER A 116 -24.96 41.56 -3.59
N GLY A 117 -26.21 41.20 -3.87
CA GLY A 117 -26.75 41.04 -5.23
C GLY A 117 -26.46 39.68 -5.87
N MET A 118 -26.03 38.68 -5.11
CA MET A 118 -25.77 37.32 -5.60
C MET A 118 -27.04 36.46 -5.57
N ASP A 119 -27.31 35.68 -6.63
CA ASP A 119 -28.40 34.70 -6.67
C ASP A 119 -28.00 33.40 -5.96
N VAL A 120 -28.12 33.43 -4.64
CA VAL A 120 -27.76 32.32 -3.76
C VAL A 120 -28.61 31.07 -3.98
N ASP A 121 -29.88 31.23 -4.39
CA ASP A 121 -30.80 30.11 -4.59
C ASP A 121 -30.47 29.37 -5.90
N LYS A 122 -30.05 30.09 -6.95
CA LYS A 122 -29.50 29.47 -8.17
C LYS A 122 -28.21 28.72 -7.87
N ILE A 123 -27.29 29.32 -7.12
CA ILE A 123 -26.02 28.68 -6.74
C ILE A 123 -26.27 27.40 -5.93
N ALA A 124 -27.20 27.44 -4.96
CA ALA A 124 -27.54 26.26 -4.16
C ALA A 124 -28.07 25.11 -5.03
N ARG A 125 -28.97 25.39 -5.98
CA ARG A 125 -29.50 24.38 -6.91
C ARG A 125 -28.41 23.78 -7.80
N GLU A 126 -27.54 24.62 -8.37
CA GLU A 126 -26.43 24.17 -9.21
C GLU A 126 -25.46 23.28 -8.42
N ALA A 127 -25.14 23.67 -7.18
CA ALA A 127 -24.29 22.89 -6.29
C ALA A 127 -24.90 21.53 -5.92
N GLU A 128 -26.21 21.45 -5.67
CA GLU A 128 -26.89 20.17 -5.40
C GLU A 128 -26.84 19.21 -6.58
N VAL A 129 -27.01 19.74 -7.80
CA VAL A 129 -26.91 18.96 -9.05
C VAL A 129 -25.48 18.46 -9.26
N GLU A 130 -24.49 19.32 -9.07
CA GLU A 130 -23.08 18.95 -9.19
C GLU A 130 -22.66 17.91 -8.15
N GLU A 131 -23.05 18.09 -6.89
CA GLU A 131 -22.79 17.12 -5.82
C GLU A 131 -23.45 15.76 -6.09
N ALA A 132 -24.68 15.75 -6.60
CA ALA A 132 -25.36 14.51 -6.98
C ALA A 132 -24.63 13.80 -8.14
N ALA A 133 -24.18 14.55 -9.15
CA ALA A 133 -23.41 14.02 -10.26
C ALA A 133 -22.05 13.47 -9.80
N ARG A 134 -21.34 14.20 -8.93
CA ARG A 134 -20.08 13.77 -8.32
C ARG A 134 -20.24 12.50 -7.49
N LYS A 135 -21.25 12.43 -6.62
CA LYS A 135 -21.54 11.22 -5.82
C LYS A 135 -21.83 10.02 -6.70
N LYS A 136 -22.62 10.21 -7.78
CA LYS A 136 -22.90 9.15 -8.74
C LYS A 136 -21.61 8.65 -9.43
N ALA A 137 -20.78 9.57 -9.93
CA ALA A 137 -19.51 9.22 -10.57
C ALA A 137 -18.54 8.53 -9.60
N GLU A 138 -18.52 8.94 -8.33
CA GLU A 138 -17.72 8.30 -7.29
C GLU A 138 -18.22 6.89 -6.96
N MET A 139 -19.52 6.70 -6.85
CA MET A 139 -20.12 5.36 -6.67
C MET A 139 -19.82 4.44 -7.86
N GLU A 140 -19.87 4.96 -9.09
CA GLU A 140 -19.49 4.22 -10.29
C GLU A 140 -17.99 3.86 -10.31
N ARG A 141 -17.12 4.76 -9.83
CA ARG A 141 -15.66 4.54 -9.71
C ARG A 141 -15.32 3.49 -8.64
N ILE A 142 -15.97 3.56 -7.48
CA ILE A 142 -15.75 2.62 -6.37
C ILE A 142 -16.29 1.22 -6.75
N GLY A 143 -17.28 1.17 -7.64
CA GLY A 143 -17.95 -0.07 -8.02
C GLY A 143 -18.83 -0.62 -6.88
N GLN A 144 -19.61 -1.66 -7.17
CA GLN A 144 -20.35 -2.35 -6.10
C GLN A 144 -19.35 -3.03 -5.16
N PRO A 145 -19.48 -2.88 -3.82
CA PRO A 145 -18.67 -3.63 -2.88
C PRO A 145 -18.89 -5.13 -3.12
N ARG A 146 -17.90 -5.78 -3.72
CA ARG A 146 -17.90 -7.24 -3.88
C ARG A 146 -17.66 -7.87 -2.51
N LEU A 147 -18.73 -8.31 -1.88
CA LEU A 147 -18.63 -9.24 -0.77
C LEU A 147 -18.09 -10.57 -1.32
N PRO A 148 -17.21 -11.28 -0.59
CA PRO A 148 -16.86 -12.64 -0.95
C PRO A 148 -18.12 -13.51 -1.05
N GLU A 149 -18.15 -14.44 -2.02
CA GLU A 149 -19.31 -15.29 -2.28
C GLU A 149 -19.82 -15.95 -0.99
N GLY A 150 -21.12 -15.79 -0.70
CA GLY A 150 -21.76 -16.36 0.49
C GLY A 150 -21.86 -15.43 1.72
N ARG A 151 -21.39 -14.17 1.67
CA ARG A 151 -21.69 -13.16 2.70
C ARG A 151 -22.62 -12.06 2.20
N SER A 152 -23.70 -11.82 2.94
CA SER A 152 -24.47 -10.56 2.88
C SER A 152 -23.92 -9.56 3.90
N LEU A 153 -24.08 -8.27 3.63
CA LEU A 153 -23.91 -7.26 4.67
C LEU A 153 -24.97 -7.52 5.76
N PRO A 154 -24.63 -7.37 7.05
CA PRO A 154 -25.66 -7.36 8.09
C PRO A 154 -26.65 -6.25 7.74
N GLN A 155 -27.95 -6.59 7.70
CA GLN A 155 -29.01 -5.59 7.62
C GLN A 155 -28.97 -4.82 8.94
N ILE A 156 -28.31 -3.66 8.91
CA ILE A 156 -28.44 -2.69 9.98
C ILE A 156 -29.79 -2.06 9.73
N ASP A 157 -30.79 -2.41 10.55
CA ASP A 157 -32.05 -1.68 10.59
C ASP A 157 -31.71 -0.20 10.78
N GLN A 158 -31.89 0.59 9.73
CA GLN A 158 -31.72 2.03 9.85
C GLN A 158 -32.78 2.51 10.82
N VAL A 159 -32.36 2.92 12.01
CA VAL A 159 -33.24 3.63 12.94
C VAL A 159 -33.82 4.80 12.14
N PRO A 160 -35.16 4.88 11.97
CA PRO A 160 -35.77 5.93 11.17
C PRO A 160 -35.35 7.29 11.74
N PRO A 161 -35.09 8.29 10.88
CA PRO A 161 -34.76 9.63 11.34
C PRO A 161 -35.88 10.11 12.29
N PRO A 162 -35.55 10.80 13.40
CA PRO A 162 -36.57 11.31 14.31
C PRO A 162 -37.51 12.20 13.51
N THR A 163 -38.79 11.80 13.46
CA THR A 163 -39.87 12.59 12.87
C THR A 163 -39.88 13.97 13.50
N ALA A 164 -39.56 14.99 12.71
CA ALA A 164 -39.75 16.38 13.08
C ALA A 164 -41.25 16.61 13.31
N GLN A 165 -41.62 16.96 14.54
CA GLN A 165 -42.87 17.66 14.85
C GLN A 165 -42.61 19.16 14.79
#